data_AF-A7WLU5-F1
#
_entry.id   AF-A7WLU5-F1
#
_cell.length_a   1.000
_cell.length_b   1.000
_cell.length_c   1.000
_cell.angle_alpha   90.00
_cell.angle_beta   90.00
_cell.angle_gamma   90.00
#
_symmetry.space_group_name_H-M   'P 1'
#
loop_
_entity.id
_entity.type
_entity.pdbx_description
1 polymer ?
#
loop_
_entity_poly.entity_id
_entity_poly.type
_entity_poly.pdbx_seq_one_letter_code
_entity_poly.pdbx_strand_id
1 'polypeptide(L)'
;FVDVTKALEADPKMTSKTGHLYCTEPWANSHAHYIGVKEKLAKFVRSGRLGPFSNGYWGHSDYKFNPEENLLLLSHYLEALKFQSNISKAIAIFGAKTPHPQTIVVGGITSVADMLNPQRLNDFIFIIKEAKGFIDRAYLPDMKLLATAYKEEIKTGSGRSNGNFLSVGGYAFDQENLLFESGVIYDHDFENVKEFDEHKITEEVERAWYKDDEPYYTDLNQDGTLKTDRPDDKYTWIKPPRANS
;
A
#
# COMPACT_ATOMS: atom_id res chain seq x y z
N PHE A 1 -4.78 -9.60 -7.92
CA PHE A 1 -4.05 -10.87 -7.75
C PHE A 1 -4.76 -11.93 -6.90
N VAL A 2 -5.61 -11.61 -5.91
CA VAL A 2 -6.43 -12.63 -5.18
C VAL A 2 -7.80 -12.81 -5.82
N ASP A 3 -8.19 -14.04 -6.11
CA ASP A 3 -9.53 -14.44 -6.55
C ASP A 3 -10.37 -14.91 -5.35
N VAL A 4 -11.37 -14.12 -4.99
CA VAL A 4 -12.23 -14.37 -3.83
C VAL A 4 -13.10 -15.61 -4.03
N THR A 5 -13.50 -15.92 -5.26
CA THR A 5 -14.35 -17.08 -5.55
C THR A 5 -13.56 -18.38 -5.44
N LYS A 6 -12.33 -18.42 -5.96
CA LYS A 6 -11.43 -19.58 -5.83
C LYS A 6 -11.02 -19.86 -4.39
N ALA A 7 -10.95 -18.85 -3.51
CA ALA A 7 -10.69 -19.07 -2.09
C ALA A 7 -11.74 -19.97 -1.41
N LEU A 8 -12.98 -20.01 -1.92
CA LEU A 8 -14.02 -20.91 -1.40
C LEU A 8 -13.78 -22.38 -1.74
N GLU A 9 -12.93 -22.67 -2.73
CA GLU A 9 -12.61 -24.04 -3.14
C GLU A 9 -11.47 -24.64 -2.31
N ALA A 10 -10.71 -23.80 -1.61
CA ALA A 10 -9.51 -24.19 -0.86
C ALA A 10 -9.75 -25.22 0.25
N ASP A 11 -8.81 -26.14 0.45
CA ASP A 11 -8.75 -27.00 1.64
C ASP A 11 -8.07 -26.21 2.79
N PRO A 12 -8.78 -25.96 3.92
CA PRO A 12 -8.20 -25.21 5.05
C PRO A 12 -6.97 -25.86 5.70
N LYS A 13 -6.85 -27.20 5.65
CA LYS A 13 -5.69 -27.94 6.19
C LYS A 13 -4.49 -27.78 5.26
N MET A 14 -4.72 -27.83 3.96
CA MET A 14 -3.67 -27.58 2.96
C MET A 14 -3.26 -26.11 2.91
N THR A 15 -4.18 -25.19 3.16
CA THR A 15 -3.89 -23.76 3.31
C THR A 15 -2.89 -23.49 4.44
N SER A 16 -3.08 -24.13 5.60
CA SER A 16 -2.13 -24.05 6.71
C SER A 16 -0.72 -24.57 6.34
N LYS A 17 -0.63 -25.65 5.56
CA LYS A 17 0.66 -26.12 5.03
C LYS A 17 1.27 -25.14 4.03
N THR A 18 0.43 -24.51 3.20
CA THR A 18 0.85 -23.54 2.18
C THR A 18 1.53 -22.33 2.82
N GLY A 19 0.99 -21.82 3.95
CA GLY A 19 1.64 -20.74 4.70
C GLY A 19 3.09 -21.07 5.08
N HIS A 20 3.37 -22.32 5.47
CA HIS A 20 4.70 -22.77 5.84
C HIS A 20 5.70 -22.86 4.67
N LEU A 21 5.25 -22.79 3.41
CA LEU A 21 6.15 -22.71 2.26
C LEU A 21 6.86 -21.35 2.17
N TYR A 22 6.23 -20.29 2.71
CA TYR A 22 6.70 -18.91 2.58
C TYR A 22 7.23 -18.33 3.90
N CYS A 23 6.80 -18.87 5.04
CA CYS A 23 7.24 -18.43 6.37
C CYS A 23 7.39 -19.62 7.34
N THR A 24 8.42 -19.64 8.16
CA THR A 24 8.59 -20.70 9.18
C THR A 24 7.48 -20.66 10.23
N GLU A 25 7.07 -19.46 10.65
CA GLU A 25 6.05 -19.22 11.67
C GLU A 25 4.93 -18.31 11.15
N PRO A 26 4.10 -18.76 10.20
CA PRO A 26 3.16 -17.87 9.51
C PRO A 26 2.10 -17.32 10.46
N TRP A 27 1.66 -16.09 10.19
CA TRP A 27 0.66 -15.40 11.02
C TRP A 27 -0.72 -16.10 10.95
N ALA A 28 -1.38 -16.27 12.10
CA ALA A 28 -2.73 -16.84 12.19
C ALA A 28 -2.95 -18.15 11.38
N ASN A 29 -1.95 -19.03 11.34
CA ASN A 29 -1.88 -20.14 10.38
C ASN A 29 -2.45 -21.48 10.90
N SER A 30 -3.58 -21.46 11.61
CA SER A 30 -4.22 -22.69 12.10
C SER A 30 -5.30 -23.22 11.16
N HIS A 31 -5.49 -24.54 11.13
CA HIS A 31 -6.58 -25.16 10.37
C HIS A 31 -7.96 -24.60 10.74
N ALA A 32 -8.23 -24.44 12.04
CA ALA A 32 -9.48 -23.88 12.55
C ALA A 32 -9.69 -22.42 12.13
N HIS A 33 -8.61 -21.63 12.08
CA HIS A 33 -8.66 -20.25 11.59
C HIS A 33 -9.12 -20.20 10.13
N TYR A 34 -8.53 -21.01 9.26
CA TYR A 34 -8.92 -21.04 7.84
C TYR A 34 -10.34 -21.58 7.61
N ILE A 35 -10.82 -22.51 8.44
CA ILE A 35 -12.24 -22.89 8.44
C ILE A 35 -13.11 -21.67 8.72
N GLY A 36 -12.81 -20.93 9.80
CA GLY A 36 -13.58 -19.74 10.17
C GLY A 36 -13.56 -18.64 9.10
N VAL A 37 -12.41 -18.41 8.46
CA VAL A 37 -12.28 -17.45 7.35
C VAL A 37 -13.14 -17.89 6.16
N LYS A 38 -13.04 -19.16 5.76
CA LYS A 38 -13.80 -19.71 4.63
C LYS A 38 -15.31 -19.70 4.90
N GLU A 39 -15.75 -20.02 6.11
CA GLU A 39 -17.16 -19.93 6.51
C GLU A 39 -17.69 -18.50 6.48
N LYS A 40 -16.91 -17.55 7.00
CA LYS A 40 -17.24 -16.12 6.95
C LYS A 40 -17.39 -15.66 5.50
N LEU A 41 -16.47 -16.07 4.63
CA LEU A 41 -16.52 -15.75 3.21
C LEU A 41 -17.74 -16.39 2.54
N ALA A 42 -18.00 -17.68 2.78
CA ALA A 42 -19.14 -18.39 2.21
C ALA A 42 -20.47 -17.78 2.64
N LYS A 43 -20.58 -17.31 3.88
CA LYS A 43 -21.76 -16.57 4.36
C LYS A 43 -21.92 -15.23 3.63
N PHE A 44 -20.82 -14.51 3.42
CA PHE A 44 -20.82 -13.24 2.71
C PHE A 44 -21.27 -13.40 1.25
N VAL A 45 -20.71 -14.40 0.55
CA VAL A 45 -21.10 -14.72 -0.84
C VAL A 45 -22.56 -15.17 -0.94
N ARG A 46 -23.00 -16.09 -0.07
CA ARG A 46 -24.40 -16.56 -0.06
C ARG A 46 -25.42 -15.47 0.27
N SER A 47 -25.02 -14.41 0.98
CA SER A 47 -25.93 -13.32 1.32
C SER A 47 -26.37 -12.49 0.11
N GLY A 48 -25.72 -12.64 -1.06
CA GLY A 48 -25.95 -11.83 -2.26
C GLY A 48 -25.51 -10.37 -2.12
N ARG A 49 -25.05 -9.96 -0.92
CA ARG A 49 -24.53 -8.62 -0.62
C ARG A 49 -23.01 -8.68 -0.58
N LEU A 50 -22.42 -8.85 -1.75
CA LEU A 50 -20.97 -8.98 -1.90
C LEU A 50 -20.21 -7.69 -1.58
N GLY A 51 -20.89 -6.55 -1.32
CA GLY A 51 -20.26 -5.30 -0.92
C GLY A 51 -19.06 -4.96 -1.83
N PRO A 52 -17.83 -4.82 -1.28
CA PRO A 52 -16.62 -4.53 -2.07
C PRO A 52 -16.21 -5.66 -3.03
N PHE A 53 -16.77 -6.87 -2.91
CA PHE A 53 -16.53 -7.99 -3.80
C PHE A 53 -17.58 -8.15 -4.91
N SER A 54 -18.55 -7.24 -4.99
CA SER A 54 -19.57 -7.25 -6.05
C SER A 54 -18.95 -6.84 -7.38
N ASN A 55 -19.33 -7.50 -8.48
CA ASN A 55 -18.83 -7.21 -9.84
C ASN A 55 -17.30 -7.20 -9.97
N GLY A 56 -16.60 -8.00 -9.16
CA GLY A 56 -15.17 -8.20 -9.31
C GLY A 56 -14.83 -9.07 -10.53
N TYR A 57 -13.57 -9.03 -10.95
CA TYR A 57 -13.06 -9.76 -12.13
C TYR A 57 -12.84 -11.27 -11.86
N TRP A 58 -13.60 -11.87 -10.96
CA TRP A 58 -13.38 -13.25 -10.49
C TRP A 58 -13.32 -14.25 -11.64
N GLY A 59 -12.36 -15.18 -11.60
CA GLY A 59 -12.10 -16.14 -12.68
C GLY A 59 -11.29 -15.61 -13.86
N HIS A 60 -10.88 -14.32 -13.88
CA HIS A 60 -10.01 -13.78 -14.92
C HIS A 60 -8.72 -14.59 -15.06
N SER A 61 -8.24 -14.77 -16.30
CA SER A 61 -7.05 -15.59 -16.63
C SER A 61 -5.75 -15.10 -15.98
N ASP A 62 -5.73 -13.85 -15.55
CA ASP A 62 -4.58 -13.24 -14.89
C ASP A 62 -4.50 -13.55 -13.40
N TYR A 63 -5.55 -14.13 -12.81
CA TYR A 63 -5.45 -14.69 -11.45
C TYR A 63 -4.63 -15.98 -11.46
N LYS A 64 -3.39 -15.91 -10.97
CA LYS A 64 -2.43 -17.03 -11.00
C LYS A 64 -2.45 -17.93 -9.76
N PHE A 65 -3.00 -17.46 -8.64
CA PHE A 65 -2.99 -18.21 -7.39
C PHE A 65 -3.93 -19.42 -7.41
N ASN A 66 -3.50 -20.50 -6.76
CA ASN A 66 -4.35 -21.66 -6.50
C ASN A 66 -5.35 -21.36 -5.36
N PRO A 67 -6.37 -22.21 -5.12
CA PRO A 67 -7.35 -21.99 -4.07
C PRO A 67 -6.75 -21.73 -2.68
N GLU A 68 -5.77 -22.54 -2.23
CA GLU A 68 -5.11 -22.41 -0.93
C GLU A 68 -4.36 -21.08 -0.77
N GLU A 69 -3.63 -20.65 -1.80
CA GLU A 69 -2.94 -19.36 -1.82
C GLU A 69 -3.93 -18.18 -1.77
N ASN A 70 -5.07 -18.30 -2.47
CA ASN A 70 -6.13 -17.30 -2.40
C ASN A 70 -6.74 -17.23 -0.99
N LEU A 71 -7.01 -18.36 -0.34
CA LEU A 71 -7.54 -18.37 1.03
C LEU A 71 -6.52 -17.85 2.05
N LEU A 72 -5.24 -18.16 1.88
CA LEU A 72 -4.14 -17.64 2.70
C LEU A 72 -4.09 -16.10 2.64
N LEU A 73 -3.99 -15.52 1.44
CA LEU A 73 -3.90 -14.07 1.28
C LEU A 73 -5.20 -13.36 1.69
N LEU A 74 -6.35 -13.97 1.43
CA LEU A 74 -7.63 -13.39 1.86
C LEU A 74 -7.77 -13.41 3.39
N SER A 75 -7.25 -14.45 4.06
CA SER A 75 -7.12 -14.48 5.52
C SER A 75 -6.26 -13.32 6.01
N HIS A 76 -5.07 -13.12 5.43
CA HIS A 76 -4.19 -12.00 5.79
C HIS A 76 -4.81 -10.63 5.47
N TYR A 77 -5.58 -10.49 4.40
CA TYR A 77 -6.35 -9.27 4.10
C TYR A 77 -7.35 -8.94 5.22
N LEU A 78 -8.09 -9.93 5.72
CA LEU A 78 -9.03 -9.73 6.83
C LEU A 78 -8.32 -9.43 8.15
N GLU A 79 -7.15 -10.01 8.39
CA GLU A 79 -6.31 -9.67 9.55
C GLU A 79 -5.74 -8.25 9.41
N ALA A 80 -5.24 -7.85 8.24
CA ALA A 80 -4.73 -6.51 7.97
C ALA A 80 -5.79 -5.42 8.22
N LEU A 81 -7.05 -5.66 7.82
CA LEU A 81 -8.16 -4.73 8.07
C LEU A 81 -8.44 -4.49 9.56
N LYS A 82 -8.25 -5.50 10.42
CA LYS A 82 -8.34 -5.33 11.88
C LYS A 82 -7.08 -4.66 12.41
N PHE A 83 -5.93 -5.12 11.92
CA PHE A 83 -4.61 -4.75 12.41
C PHE A 83 -4.28 -3.27 12.16
N GLN A 84 -4.71 -2.68 11.04
CA GLN A 84 -4.55 -1.24 10.77
C GLN A 84 -5.26 -0.33 11.79
N SER A 85 -6.36 -0.81 12.42
CA SER A 85 -6.99 -0.10 13.53
C SER A 85 -6.12 -0.12 14.80
N ASN A 86 -5.34 -1.17 15.04
CA ASN A 86 -4.40 -1.20 16.16
C ASN A 86 -3.23 -0.24 15.95
N ILE A 87 -2.63 -0.19 14.74
CA ILE A 87 -1.62 0.83 14.41
C ILE A 87 -2.18 2.24 14.64
N SER A 88 -3.44 2.46 14.26
CA SER A 88 -4.11 3.74 14.48
C SER A 88 -4.16 4.14 15.96
N LYS A 89 -4.32 3.18 16.89
CA LYS A 89 -4.23 3.44 18.33
C LYS A 89 -2.81 3.85 18.74
N ALA A 90 -1.77 3.22 18.19
CA ALA A 90 -0.39 3.62 18.45
C ALA A 90 -0.13 5.07 18.03
N ILE A 91 -0.63 5.49 16.87
CA ILE A 91 -0.57 6.90 16.45
C ILE A 91 -1.33 7.78 17.43
N ALA A 92 -2.55 7.39 17.85
CA ALA A 92 -3.38 8.20 18.74
C ALA A 92 -2.78 8.38 20.15
N ILE A 93 -1.94 7.46 20.64
CA ILE A 93 -1.26 7.59 21.94
C ILE A 93 -0.45 8.90 22.01
N PHE A 94 0.27 9.26 20.94
CA PHE A 94 1.04 10.51 20.89
C PHE A 94 0.44 11.57 19.97
N GLY A 95 -0.50 11.20 19.10
CA GLY A 95 -1.15 12.06 18.11
C GLY A 95 -2.52 12.59 18.51
N ALA A 96 -3.04 12.15 19.67
CA ALA A 96 -4.42 12.32 20.17
C ALA A 96 -5.52 11.67 19.31
N LYS A 97 -5.41 11.71 17.98
CA LYS A 97 -6.33 11.06 17.04
C LYS A 97 -5.62 10.65 15.75
N THR A 98 -6.27 9.78 14.97
CA THR A 98 -5.88 9.48 13.59
C THR A 98 -7.12 9.08 12.78
N PRO A 99 -7.25 9.51 11.51
CA PRO A 99 -6.34 10.40 10.77
C PRO A 99 -6.29 11.83 11.35
N HIS A 100 -5.27 12.60 10.93
CA HIS A 100 -5.00 13.99 11.33
C HIS A 100 -4.61 14.20 12.82
N PRO A 101 -3.43 13.71 13.25
CA PRO A 101 -2.93 13.97 14.60
C PRO A 101 -2.82 15.48 14.88
N GLN A 102 -3.04 15.89 16.13
CA GLN A 102 -3.14 17.32 16.53
C GLN A 102 -1.99 17.78 17.42
N THR A 103 -1.05 16.88 17.71
CA THR A 103 0.00 17.14 18.69
C THR A 103 1.24 17.75 18.06
N ILE A 104 1.35 17.75 16.74
CA ILE A 104 2.44 18.38 15.99
C ILE A 104 2.20 19.89 15.97
N VAL A 105 3.18 20.65 16.45
CA VAL A 105 3.18 22.11 16.47
C VAL A 105 4.50 22.65 15.93
N VAL A 106 4.53 23.91 15.53
CA VAL A 106 5.80 24.56 15.18
C VAL A 106 6.72 24.51 16.39
N GLY A 107 7.92 23.97 16.21
CA GLY A 107 8.90 23.79 17.27
C GLY A 107 8.85 22.45 18.01
N GLY A 108 7.90 21.55 17.71
CA GLY A 108 7.93 20.18 18.25
C GLY A 108 6.56 19.53 18.39
N ILE A 109 6.30 18.95 19.56
CA ILE A 109 5.08 18.20 19.85
C ILE A 109 4.53 18.54 21.24
N THR A 110 3.21 18.46 21.40
CA THR A 110 2.52 18.79 22.66
C THR A 110 2.33 17.59 23.60
N SER A 111 2.49 16.36 23.11
CA SER A 111 2.25 15.11 23.85
C SER A 111 3.43 14.65 24.73
N VAL A 112 4.23 15.57 25.27
CA VAL A 112 5.44 15.25 26.04
C VAL A 112 5.11 14.43 27.30
N ALA A 113 4.02 14.77 28.00
CA ALA A 113 3.60 14.05 29.19
C ALA A 113 3.23 12.59 28.89
N ASP A 114 2.57 12.31 27.76
CA ASP A 114 2.26 10.94 27.34
C ASP A 114 3.53 10.19 26.92
N MET A 115 4.49 10.84 26.29
CA MET A 115 5.77 10.20 25.92
C MET A 115 6.63 9.82 27.12
N LEU A 116 6.61 10.63 28.17
CA LEU A 116 7.33 10.35 29.41
C LEU A 116 6.59 9.36 30.31
N ASN A 117 5.35 9.01 29.98
CA ASN A 117 4.56 8.05 30.73
C ASN A 117 4.96 6.60 30.33
N PRO A 118 5.49 5.79 31.27
CA PRO A 118 5.94 4.44 30.94
C PRO A 118 4.83 3.52 30.43
N GLN A 119 3.59 3.68 30.90
CA GLN A 119 2.47 2.87 30.45
C GLN A 119 2.13 3.18 28.98
N ARG A 120 2.02 4.45 28.62
CA ARG A 120 1.76 4.90 27.24
C ARG A 120 2.84 4.41 26.28
N LEU A 121 4.10 4.52 26.70
CA LEU A 121 5.23 4.04 25.91
C LEU A 121 5.18 2.52 25.71
N ASN A 122 4.86 1.76 26.77
CA ASN A 122 4.70 0.31 26.66
C ASN A 122 3.53 -0.09 25.76
N ASP A 123 2.38 0.60 25.85
CA ASP A 123 1.23 0.36 24.97
C ASP A 123 1.61 0.58 23.50
N PHE A 124 2.33 1.67 23.20
CA PHE A 124 2.86 1.94 21.87
C PHE A 124 3.81 0.83 21.40
N ILE A 125 4.82 0.49 22.20
CA ILE A 125 5.82 -0.53 21.85
C ILE A 125 5.16 -1.89 21.61
N PHE A 126 4.16 -2.26 22.41
CA PHE A 126 3.43 -3.52 22.24
C PHE A 126 2.75 -3.59 20.87
N ILE A 127 2.04 -2.53 20.47
CA ILE A 127 1.38 -2.45 19.16
C ILE A 127 2.42 -2.51 18.03
N ILE A 128 3.53 -1.79 18.14
CA ILE A 128 4.58 -1.79 17.11
C ILE A 128 5.26 -3.16 16.99
N LYS A 129 5.47 -3.88 18.10
CA LYS A 129 6.00 -5.26 18.05
C LYS A 129 5.02 -6.22 17.39
N GLU A 130 3.73 -6.09 17.68
CA GLU A 130 2.69 -6.85 16.99
C GLU A 130 2.68 -6.54 15.49
N ALA A 131 2.83 -5.26 15.12
CA ALA A 131 2.95 -4.79 13.74
C ALA A 131 4.09 -5.45 12.99
N LYS A 132 5.27 -5.41 13.59
CA LYS A 132 6.45 -6.05 13.05
C LYS A 132 6.21 -7.57 12.89
N GLY A 133 5.59 -8.20 13.88
CA GLY A 133 5.24 -9.61 13.80
C GLY A 133 4.30 -9.94 12.64
N PHE A 134 3.33 -9.09 12.31
CA PHE A 134 2.47 -9.26 11.14
C PHE A 134 3.23 -9.01 9.84
N ILE A 135 4.07 -7.97 9.79
CA ILE A 135 4.89 -7.65 8.60
C ILE A 135 5.82 -8.82 8.27
N ASP A 136 6.56 -9.33 9.26
CA ASP A 136 7.56 -10.37 9.07
C ASP A 136 6.93 -11.74 8.73
N ARG A 137 5.72 -12.01 9.23
CA ARG A 137 5.11 -13.36 9.18
C ARG A 137 3.88 -13.49 8.27
N ALA A 138 3.37 -12.39 7.74
CA ALA A 138 2.30 -12.36 6.73
C ALA A 138 2.69 -11.49 5.53
N TYR A 139 2.91 -10.19 5.73
CA TYR A 139 3.08 -9.25 4.61
C TYR A 139 4.28 -9.58 3.70
N LEU A 140 5.48 -9.73 4.28
CA LEU A 140 6.68 -10.07 3.50
C LEU A 140 6.60 -11.47 2.86
N PRO A 141 6.16 -12.53 3.58
CA PRO A 141 5.87 -13.83 2.96
C PRO A 141 4.85 -13.78 1.82
N ASP A 142 3.78 -13.00 1.95
CA ASP A 142 2.77 -12.82 0.90
C ASP A 142 3.37 -12.13 -0.33
N MET A 143 4.25 -11.15 -0.15
CA MET A 143 4.98 -10.53 -1.26
C MET A 143 5.91 -11.53 -1.96
N LYS A 144 6.55 -12.44 -1.22
CA LYS A 144 7.35 -13.52 -1.80
C LYS A 144 6.49 -14.48 -2.64
N LEU A 145 5.30 -14.86 -2.13
CA LEU A 145 4.33 -15.66 -2.89
C LEU A 145 3.88 -14.92 -4.16
N LEU A 146 3.53 -13.64 -4.05
CA LEU A 146 3.15 -12.80 -5.19
C LEU A 146 4.26 -12.74 -6.25
N ALA A 147 5.49 -12.44 -5.85
CA ALA A 147 6.64 -12.39 -6.75
C ALA A 147 6.89 -13.76 -7.42
N THR A 148 6.65 -14.87 -6.72
CA THR A 148 6.81 -16.22 -7.28
C THR A 148 5.74 -16.52 -8.33
N ALA A 149 4.48 -16.18 -8.06
CA ALA A 149 3.35 -16.47 -8.96
C ALA A 149 3.38 -15.61 -10.23
N TYR A 150 3.83 -14.36 -10.14
CA TYR A 150 3.86 -13.40 -11.26
C TYR A 150 5.28 -13.18 -11.81
N LYS A 151 6.23 -14.10 -11.52
CA LYS A 151 7.65 -13.97 -11.89
C LYS A 151 7.91 -13.74 -13.38
N GLU A 152 7.10 -14.32 -14.27
CA GLU A 152 7.32 -14.19 -15.71
C GLU A 152 6.89 -12.80 -16.22
N GLU A 153 5.85 -12.19 -15.63
CA GLU A 153 5.47 -10.80 -15.91
C GLU A 153 6.56 -9.82 -15.45
N ILE A 154 7.16 -10.09 -14.30
CA ILE A 154 8.31 -9.31 -13.79
C ILE A 154 9.50 -9.42 -14.75
N LYS A 155 9.83 -10.63 -15.22
CA LYS A 155 10.96 -10.86 -16.16
C LYS A 155 10.75 -10.19 -17.52
N THR A 156 9.51 -10.16 -18.01
CA THR A 156 9.19 -9.50 -19.28
C THR A 156 9.16 -7.98 -19.17
N GLY A 157 9.27 -7.42 -17.96
CA GLY A 157 9.22 -5.98 -17.73
C GLY A 157 7.80 -5.41 -17.84
N SER A 158 6.77 -6.26 -17.75
CA SER A 158 5.38 -5.81 -17.73
C SER A 158 5.15 -4.85 -16.57
N GLY A 159 4.66 -3.64 -16.85
CA GLY A 159 4.44 -2.59 -15.84
C GLY A 159 5.71 -1.99 -15.23
N ARG A 160 6.90 -2.25 -15.79
CA ARG A 160 8.16 -1.65 -15.33
C ARG A 160 8.11 -0.12 -15.49
N SER A 161 8.68 0.59 -14.50
CA SER A 161 8.91 2.04 -14.59
C SER A 161 9.76 2.42 -15.82
N ASN A 162 9.59 3.64 -16.32
CA ASN A 162 10.45 4.19 -17.38
C ASN A 162 11.94 4.28 -16.98
N GLY A 163 12.25 4.17 -15.68
CA GLY A 163 13.61 4.17 -15.16
C GLY A 163 14.01 5.44 -14.43
N ASN A 164 13.10 6.39 -14.30
CA ASN A 164 13.31 7.59 -13.55
C ASN A 164 12.76 7.41 -12.13
N PHE A 165 13.58 7.63 -11.12
CA PHE A 165 13.23 7.50 -9.71
C PHE A 165 13.67 8.75 -8.95
N LEU A 166 12.86 9.17 -7.98
CA LEU A 166 13.12 10.33 -7.12
C LEU A 166 12.87 9.93 -5.66
N SER A 167 13.83 10.25 -4.80
CA SER A 167 13.69 10.22 -3.34
C SER A 167 14.16 11.55 -2.78
N VAL A 168 13.37 12.16 -1.89
CA VAL A 168 13.78 13.37 -1.15
C VAL A 168 14.48 13.03 0.17
N GLY A 169 14.65 11.73 0.45
CA GLY A 169 15.13 11.23 1.74
C GLY A 169 14.12 11.39 2.87
N GLY A 170 14.51 11.00 4.09
CA GLY A 170 13.65 11.19 5.25
C GLY A 170 14.13 10.51 6.53
N TYR A 171 13.52 10.93 7.64
CA TYR A 171 13.79 10.48 9.02
C TYR A 171 15.26 10.63 9.42
N ALA A 172 15.64 11.83 9.86
CA ALA A 172 16.95 12.10 10.44
C ALA A 172 17.12 11.38 11.79
N PHE A 173 18.18 10.58 11.92
CA PHE A 173 18.58 9.97 13.19
C PHE A 173 19.44 10.92 14.04
N ASP A 174 20.25 11.72 13.36
CA ASP A 174 21.06 12.80 13.91
C ASP A 174 21.16 13.92 12.86
N GLN A 175 22.06 14.89 13.04
CA GLN A 175 22.18 16.03 12.12
C GLN A 175 22.72 15.66 10.73
N GLU A 176 23.34 14.49 10.58
CA GLU A 176 24.10 14.11 9.39
C GLU A 176 23.53 12.87 8.68
N ASN A 177 22.80 12.02 9.41
CA ASN A 177 22.34 10.71 8.91
C ASN A 177 20.81 10.65 8.78
N LEU A 178 20.35 10.28 7.59
CA LEU A 178 18.94 9.97 7.30
C LEU A 178 18.73 8.45 7.27
N LEU A 179 17.57 7.97 7.70
CA LEU A 179 17.15 6.58 7.51
C LEU A 179 16.89 6.26 6.05
N PHE A 180 16.26 7.19 5.33
CA PHE A 180 16.02 7.06 3.90
C PHE A 180 16.87 8.07 3.15
N GLU A 181 17.64 7.57 2.19
CA GLU A 181 18.53 8.37 1.35
C GLU A 181 17.74 9.20 0.33
N SER A 182 18.29 10.36 -0.05
CA SER A 182 17.78 11.21 -1.12
C SER A 182 18.55 10.94 -2.43
N GLY A 183 17.94 11.25 -3.56
CA GLY A 183 18.59 11.19 -4.86
C GLY A 183 17.63 11.05 -6.02
N VAL A 184 18.18 11.17 -7.23
CA VAL A 184 17.46 11.05 -8.49
C VAL A 184 18.22 10.09 -9.42
N ILE A 185 17.50 9.10 -9.95
CA ILE A 185 18.00 8.15 -10.95
C ILE A 185 17.25 8.44 -12.25
N TYR A 186 17.96 8.38 -13.37
CA TYR A 186 17.39 8.53 -14.71
C TYR A 186 17.70 7.30 -15.56
N ASP A 187 16.78 6.91 -16.43
CA ASP A 187 16.97 5.89 -17.46
C ASP A 187 17.51 4.54 -16.95
N HIS A 188 17.18 4.16 -15.71
CA HIS A 188 17.72 2.98 -15.01
C HIS A 188 19.25 3.00 -14.78
N ASP A 189 19.89 4.17 -14.80
CA ASP A 189 21.29 4.34 -14.44
C ASP A 189 21.46 4.31 -12.91
N PHE A 190 21.50 3.10 -12.36
CA PHE A 190 21.67 2.86 -10.93
C PHE A 190 23.10 3.12 -10.43
N GLU A 191 24.06 3.34 -11.32
CA GLU A 191 25.44 3.66 -10.94
C GLU A 191 25.61 5.16 -10.71
N ASN A 192 24.80 6.00 -11.36
CA ASN A 192 24.87 7.45 -11.27
C ASN A 192 23.64 8.04 -10.57
N VAL A 193 23.58 7.87 -9.25
CA VAL A 193 22.59 8.56 -8.40
C VAL A 193 22.95 10.03 -8.30
N LYS A 194 22.10 10.90 -8.86
CA LYS A 194 22.27 12.36 -8.77
C LYS A 194 21.72 12.87 -7.45
N GLU A 195 22.32 13.92 -6.91
CA GLU A 195 21.80 14.62 -5.73
C GLU A 195 20.42 15.22 -6.03
N PHE A 196 19.52 15.14 -5.05
CA PHE A 196 18.22 15.80 -5.12
C PHE A 196 18.38 17.30 -4.83
N ASP A 197 17.89 18.13 -5.75
CA ASP A 197 17.85 19.59 -5.62
C ASP A 197 16.40 20.07 -5.74
N GLU A 198 15.85 20.59 -4.64
CA GLU A 198 14.47 21.07 -4.57
C GLU A 198 14.20 22.24 -5.53
N HIS A 199 15.22 23.04 -5.85
CA HIS A 199 15.08 24.18 -6.77
C HIS A 199 14.89 23.75 -8.23
N LYS A 200 15.15 22.47 -8.54
CA LYS A 200 14.90 21.90 -9.86
C LYS A 200 13.53 21.25 -10.02
N ILE A 201 12.71 21.26 -8.96
CA ILE A 201 11.34 20.79 -9.03
C ILE A 201 10.46 21.89 -9.63
N THR A 202 9.78 21.54 -10.71
CA THR A 202 8.84 22.43 -11.42
C THR A 202 7.50 21.73 -11.59
N GLU A 203 6.43 22.51 -11.73
CA GLU A 203 5.10 22.00 -12.07
C GLU A 203 4.63 22.66 -13.37
N GLU A 204 4.25 21.85 -14.35
CA GLU A 204 3.59 22.35 -15.55
C GLU A 204 2.07 22.32 -15.36
N VAL A 205 1.33 23.13 -16.12
CA VAL A 205 -0.14 23.15 -16.08
C VAL A 205 -0.79 23.01 -17.45
N GLU A 206 0.00 22.80 -18.52
CA GLU A 206 -0.49 22.81 -19.90
C GLU A 206 -1.69 21.86 -20.10
N ARG A 207 -1.61 20.64 -19.54
CA ARG A 207 -2.65 19.60 -19.66
C ARG A 207 -3.49 19.38 -18.40
N ALA A 208 -3.27 20.19 -17.36
CA ALA A 208 -4.06 20.19 -16.13
C ALA A 208 -5.08 21.33 -16.15
N TRP A 209 -6.19 21.21 -15.42
CA TRP A 209 -7.26 22.20 -15.31
C TRP A 209 -6.86 23.40 -14.44
N TYR A 210 -5.80 24.09 -14.88
CA TYR A 210 -5.27 25.31 -14.28
C TYR A 210 -4.85 26.30 -15.36
N LYS A 211 -4.94 27.58 -15.04
CA LYS A 211 -4.41 28.69 -15.83
C LYS A 211 -3.96 29.77 -14.86
N ASP A 212 -2.74 30.25 -15.01
CA ASP A 212 -2.14 31.26 -14.12
C ASP A 212 -2.26 30.85 -12.63
N ASP A 213 -1.99 29.56 -12.34
CA ASP A 213 -2.14 28.88 -11.05
C ASP A 213 -3.54 28.80 -10.43
N GLU A 214 -4.56 29.32 -11.11
CA GLU A 214 -5.95 29.23 -10.68
C GLU A 214 -6.68 28.05 -11.34
N PRO A 215 -7.64 27.39 -10.66
CA PRO A 215 -8.48 26.35 -11.24
C PRO A 215 -9.17 26.82 -12.54
N TYR A 216 -9.00 26.05 -13.61
CA TYR A 216 -9.56 26.32 -14.94
C TYR A 216 -10.08 25.03 -15.58
N TYR A 217 -11.31 24.66 -15.23
CA TYR A 217 -11.98 23.47 -15.76
C TYR A 217 -12.49 23.71 -17.18
N THR A 218 -12.20 22.78 -18.09
CA THR A 218 -12.52 22.92 -19.53
C THR A 218 -13.67 22.03 -19.99
N ASP A 219 -14.47 21.48 -19.06
CA ASP A 219 -15.54 20.50 -19.32
C ASP A 219 -15.08 19.18 -19.95
N LEU A 220 -15.96 18.18 -19.88
CA LEU A 220 -15.85 16.91 -20.58
C LEU A 220 -16.39 17.01 -22.02
N ASN A 221 -16.19 15.97 -22.80
CA ASN A 221 -16.96 15.75 -24.03
C ASN A 221 -18.44 15.52 -23.72
N GLN A 222 -19.32 15.65 -24.72
CA GLN A 222 -20.76 15.46 -24.55
C GLN A 222 -21.14 14.05 -24.06
N ASP A 223 -20.32 13.05 -24.38
CA ASP A 223 -20.48 11.67 -23.93
C ASP A 223 -19.92 11.40 -22.52
N GLY A 224 -19.38 12.43 -21.85
CA GLY A 224 -18.78 12.33 -20.53
C GLY A 224 -17.32 11.86 -20.52
N THR A 225 -16.66 11.74 -21.68
CA THR A 225 -15.23 11.39 -21.75
C THR A 225 -14.32 12.61 -21.55
N LEU A 226 -13.07 12.37 -21.16
CA LEU A 226 -12.06 13.43 -21.06
C LEU A 226 -11.72 14.00 -22.43
N LYS A 227 -11.44 15.31 -22.49
CA LYS A 227 -10.89 15.94 -23.69
C LYS A 227 -9.42 15.57 -23.84
N THR A 228 -9.10 14.71 -24.81
CA THR A 228 -7.72 14.26 -25.08
C THR A 228 -7.38 14.24 -26.57
N ASP A 229 -8.25 14.76 -27.43
CA ASP A 229 -8.10 14.68 -28.89
C ASP A 229 -7.05 15.65 -29.41
N ARG A 230 -6.82 16.77 -28.70
CA ARG A 230 -5.82 17.77 -29.05
C ARG A 230 -4.63 17.72 -28.09
N PRO A 231 -3.41 18.06 -28.55
CA PRO A 231 -2.23 18.12 -27.70
C PRO A 231 -2.37 19.08 -26.51
N ASP A 232 -3.17 20.14 -26.65
CA ASP A 232 -3.40 21.19 -25.68
C ASP A 232 -4.64 20.97 -24.79
N ASP A 233 -5.39 19.88 -25.01
CA ASP A 233 -6.57 19.61 -24.18
C ASP A 233 -6.17 19.34 -22.72
N LYS A 234 -6.94 19.91 -21.78
CA LYS A 234 -6.79 19.71 -20.34
C LYS A 234 -7.71 18.60 -19.86
N TYR A 235 -7.18 17.67 -19.07
CA TYR A 235 -7.90 16.45 -18.71
C TYR A 235 -7.74 16.00 -17.25
N THR A 236 -7.07 16.79 -16.39
CA THR A 236 -6.76 16.37 -15.02
C THR A 236 -6.70 17.52 -14.04
N TRP A 237 -7.05 17.24 -12.77
CA TRP A 237 -6.79 18.12 -11.62
C TRP A 237 -5.39 17.94 -11.04
N ILE A 238 -4.62 16.95 -11.51
CA ILE A 238 -3.28 16.69 -11.02
C ILE A 238 -2.30 17.54 -11.83
N LYS A 239 -1.61 18.49 -11.17
CA LYS A 239 -0.45 19.16 -11.77
C LYS A 239 0.66 18.12 -12.00
N PRO A 240 1.32 18.10 -13.17
CA PRO A 240 2.48 17.26 -13.43
C PRO A 240 3.79 17.85 -12.87
N PRO A 241 4.30 17.41 -11.70
CA PRO A 241 5.65 17.78 -11.27
C PRO A 241 6.72 17.16 -12.16
N ARG A 242 7.87 17.84 -12.27
CA ARG A 242 9.07 17.41 -12.98
C ARG A 242 10.29 17.69 -12.12
N ALA A 243 11.19 16.71 -12.04
CA ALA A 243 12.55 16.93 -11.59
C ALA A 243 13.42 17.14 -12.84
N ASN A 244 13.87 18.37 -13.05
CA ASN A 244 14.75 18.68 -14.18
C ASN A 244 16.20 18.40 -13.77
N SER A 245 16.98 17.82 -14.67
CA SER A 245 18.42 17.56 -14.43
C SER A 245 19.25 18.80 -14.68
#